data_AF-A0A656G8Z6-F1
#
_entry.id   AF-A0A656G8Z6-F1
#
_cell.length_a   1.000
_cell.length_b   1.000
_cell.length_c   1.000
_cell.angle_alpha   90.00
_cell.angle_beta   90.00
_cell.angle_gamma   90.00
#
_symmetry.space_group_name_H-M   'P 1'
#
loop_
_entity.id
_entity.type
_entity.pdbx_description
1 polymer ?
#
loop_
_entity_poly.entity_id
_entity_poly.type
_entity_poly.pdbx_seq_one_letter_code
_entity_poly.pdbx_strand_id
1 'polypeptide(L)'
;RGWRSHGVTAWVITVVPLTLLATLLSWLPGVGWLFEILALYGALGMRSLGEHVQPVAQALRSDDLVEARQRVGYLVSRQTSELDATEVARAATESVLENGSDAVFAALFWFVVAGAPGVVLYRLSNTLDAMWGYRNERFERFGWAAAKIDDLLNYIPARLVALTYALLGKTRLALRCWRTQAPAWDSPNAGPVMAAGAGALGVELGGAAIYHGELHQRPQLGEGAPADADSIDRGWQLVQRGVWLWLLVICVVAEFYA
;
A
#
# COMPACT_ATOMS: atom_id res chain seq x y z
N ARG A 1 20.07 -23.00 0.16
CA ARG A 1 20.23 -21.70 -0.54
C ARG A 1 19.27 -21.69 -1.73
N GLY A 2 18.23 -20.86 -1.72
CA GLY A 2 17.28 -20.77 -2.83
C GLY A 2 17.93 -20.11 -4.05
N TRP A 3 17.71 -20.68 -5.24
CA TRP A 3 18.12 -20.05 -6.49
C TRP A 3 16.97 -19.20 -7.03
N ARG A 4 17.29 -18.16 -7.82
CA ARG A 4 16.26 -17.31 -8.45
C ARG A 4 15.24 -18.11 -9.25
N SER A 5 15.67 -19.16 -9.94
CA SER A 5 14.79 -20.07 -10.68
C SER A 5 13.74 -20.75 -9.80
N HIS A 6 14.12 -21.22 -8.61
CA HIS A 6 13.16 -21.81 -7.67
C HIS A 6 12.11 -20.80 -7.20
N GLY A 7 12.51 -19.54 -7.01
CA GLY A 7 11.59 -18.44 -6.68
C GLY A 7 10.58 -18.17 -7.79
N VAL A 8 11.06 -18.09 -9.04
CA VAL A 8 10.21 -17.94 -10.22
C VAL A 8 9.22 -19.11 -10.33
N THR A 9 9.71 -20.35 -10.22
CA THR A 9 8.85 -21.54 -10.29
C THR A 9 7.80 -21.54 -9.18
N ALA A 10 8.19 -21.21 -7.94
CA ALA A 10 7.26 -21.14 -6.81
C ALA A 10 6.19 -20.06 -7.03
N TRP A 11 6.58 -18.89 -7.54
CA TRP A 11 5.63 -17.84 -7.88
C TRP A 11 4.67 -18.31 -8.98
N VAL A 12 5.17 -18.90 -10.07
CA VAL A 12 4.35 -19.38 -11.18
C VAL A 12 3.34 -20.43 -10.72
N ILE A 13 3.79 -21.45 -9.97
CA ILE A 13 2.94 -22.53 -9.47
C ILE A 13 1.86 -22.00 -8.50
N THR A 14 2.16 -20.94 -7.74
CA THR A 14 1.21 -20.39 -6.78
C THR A 14 0.20 -19.45 -7.44
N VAL A 15 0.66 -18.60 -8.36
CA VAL A 15 -0.15 -17.51 -8.91
C VAL A 15 -0.91 -17.91 -10.17
N VAL A 16 -0.25 -18.59 -11.12
CA VAL A 16 -0.85 -18.85 -12.45
C VAL A 16 -2.07 -19.77 -12.36
N PRO A 17 -2.05 -20.92 -11.66
CA PRO A 17 -3.22 -21.79 -11.58
C PRO A 17 -4.44 -21.11 -10.96
N LEU A 18 -4.24 -20.31 -9.91
CA LEU A 18 -5.32 -19.58 -9.24
C LEU A 18 -5.88 -18.45 -10.13
N THR A 19 -5.01 -17.77 -10.87
CA THR A 19 -5.42 -16.74 -11.84
C THR A 19 -6.21 -17.37 -12.98
N LEU A 20 -5.76 -18.51 -13.52
CA LEU A 20 -6.49 -19.25 -14.56
C LEU A 20 -7.85 -19.75 -14.06
N LEU A 21 -7.91 -20.28 -12.83
CA LEU A 21 -9.17 -20.66 -12.20
C LEU A 21 -10.12 -19.47 -12.07
N ALA A 22 -9.61 -18.31 -11.65
CA ALA A 22 -10.40 -17.08 -11.57
C ALA A 22 -10.95 -16.66 -12.94
N THR A 23 -10.16 -16.81 -14.02
CA THR A 23 -10.63 -16.58 -15.40
C THR A 23 -11.78 -17.52 -15.75
N LEU A 24 -11.62 -18.82 -15.50
CA LEU A 24 -12.67 -19.80 -15.80
C LEU A 24 -13.96 -19.51 -15.03
N LEU A 25 -13.84 -19.14 -13.75
CA LEU A 25 -14.99 -18.79 -12.91
C LEU A 25 -15.67 -17.49 -13.36
N SER A 26 -14.91 -16.48 -13.79
CA SER A 26 -15.46 -15.22 -14.32
C SER A 26 -16.24 -15.42 -15.63
N TRP A 27 -15.92 -16.45 -16.40
CA TRP A 27 -16.61 -16.76 -17.67
C TRP A 27 -17.84 -17.66 -17.50
N LEU A 28 -18.16 -18.09 -16.28
CA LEU A 28 -19.34 -18.91 -16.04
C LEU A 28 -20.63 -18.12 -16.34
N PRO A 29 -21.50 -18.61 -17.25
CA PRO A 29 -22.73 -17.91 -17.59
C PRO A 29 -23.65 -17.79 -16.38
N GLY A 30 -24.21 -16.61 -16.17
CA GLY A 30 -25.18 -16.32 -15.10
C GLY A 30 -24.59 -16.09 -13.71
N VAL A 31 -23.40 -16.62 -13.40
CA VAL A 31 -22.76 -16.51 -12.06
C VAL A 31 -21.38 -15.87 -12.05
N GLY A 32 -20.74 -15.67 -13.21
CA GLY A 32 -19.41 -15.06 -13.31
C GLY A 32 -19.30 -13.68 -12.67
N TRP A 33 -20.34 -12.84 -12.84
CA TRP A 33 -20.42 -11.51 -12.22
C TRP A 33 -20.40 -11.58 -10.68
N LEU A 34 -21.01 -12.62 -10.08
CA LEU A 34 -21.01 -12.79 -8.63
C LEU A 34 -19.61 -13.16 -8.15
N PHE A 35 -18.91 -14.03 -8.88
CA PHE A 35 -17.51 -14.34 -8.59
C PHE A 35 -16.63 -13.09 -8.69
N GLU A 36 -16.84 -12.24 -9.69
CA GLU A 36 -16.10 -10.98 -9.82
C GLU A 36 -16.26 -10.06 -8.62
N ILE A 37 -17.49 -9.87 -8.16
CA ILE A 37 -17.78 -9.07 -6.96
C ILE A 37 -17.10 -9.68 -5.73
N LEU A 38 -17.20 -11.00 -5.54
CA LEU A 38 -16.60 -11.69 -4.40
C LEU A 38 -15.06 -11.64 -4.43
N ALA A 39 -14.45 -11.80 -5.61
CA ALA A 39 -13.01 -11.70 -5.79
C ALA A 39 -12.50 -10.29 -5.48
N LEU A 40 -13.19 -9.26 -5.99
CA LEU A 40 -12.87 -7.87 -5.66
C LEU A 40 -13.03 -7.60 -4.16
N TYR A 41 -14.17 -7.99 -3.58
CA TYR A 41 -14.45 -7.81 -2.16
C TYR A 41 -13.39 -8.46 -1.27
N GLY A 42 -13.03 -9.72 -1.56
CA GLY A 42 -12.00 -10.46 -0.82
C GLY A 42 -10.60 -9.86 -0.97
N ALA A 43 -10.33 -9.19 -2.10
CA ALA A 43 -9.05 -8.54 -2.32
C ALA A 43 -8.96 -7.14 -1.70
N LEU A 44 -10.07 -6.41 -1.47
CA LEU A 44 -10.02 -5.05 -0.95
C LEU A 44 -9.68 -5.03 0.54
N GLY A 45 -8.53 -4.42 0.90
CA GLY A 45 -8.07 -4.29 2.28
C GLY A 45 -8.58 -3.05 3.03
N MET A 46 -9.55 -2.32 2.47
CA MET A 46 -9.99 -1.01 3.00
C MET A 46 -10.45 -1.08 4.46
N ARG A 47 -11.33 -2.03 4.79
CA ARG A 47 -11.85 -2.18 6.15
C ARG A 47 -10.74 -2.53 7.15
N SER A 48 -9.90 -3.50 6.79
CA SER A 48 -8.76 -3.93 7.61
C SER A 48 -7.80 -2.76 7.89
N LEU A 49 -7.52 -1.93 6.87
CA LEU A 49 -6.66 -0.76 7.02
C LEU A 49 -7.22 0.21 8.07
N GLY A 50 -8.52 0.54 8.00
CA GLY A 50 -9.17 1.39 9.00
C GLY A 50 -9.13 0.79 10.42
N GLU A 51 -9.42 -0.51 10.54
CA GLU A 51 -9.44 -1.24 11.82
C GLU A 51 -8.07 -1.27 12.52
N HIS A 52 -6.96 -1.21 11.78
CA HIS A 52 -5.62 -1.18 12.37
C HIS A 52 -5.09 0.25 12.60
N VAL A 53 -5.49 1.22 11.77
CA VAL A 53 -4.96 2.59 11.83
C VAL A 53 -5.68 3.45 12.86
N GLN A 54 -7.01 3.37 12.96
CA GLN A 54 -7.80 4.20 13.88
C GLN A 54 -7.45 4.00 15.37
N PRO A 55 -7.19 2.77 15.86
CA PRO A 55 -6.77 2.57 17.25
C PRO A 55 -5.46 3.26 17.61
N VAL A 56 -4.52 3.40 16.67
CA VAL A 56 -3.25 4.11 16.91
C VAL A 56 -3.53 5.60 17.17
N ALA A 57 -4.34 6.23 16.33
CA ALA A 57 -4.70 7.64 16.49
C ALA A 57 -5.49 7.88 17.79
N GLN A 58 -6.36 6.94 18.17
CA GLN A 58 -7.10 7.01 19.43
C GLN A 58 -6.17 6.92 20.64
N ALA A 59 -5.24 5.95 20.65
CA ALA A 59 -4.28 5.77 21.74
C ALA A 59 -3.35 6.99 21.91
N LEU A 60 -2.88 7.58 20.80
CA LEU A 60 -2.10 8.81 20.84
C LEU A 60 -2.90 10.00 21.41
N ARG A 61 -4.18 10.14 21.05
CA ARG A 61 -5.06 11.19 21.60
C ARG A 61 -5.36 11.04 23.09
N SER A 62 -5.31 9.82 23.61
CA SER A 62 -5.48 9.55 25.03
C SER A 62 -4.16 9.56 25.81
N ASP A 63 -3.06 10.02 25.20
CA ASP A 63 -1.70 9.99 25.76
C ASP A 63 -1.25 8.58 26.21
N ASP A 64 -1.83 7.52 25.64
CA ASP A 64 -1.47 6.12 25.92
C ASP A 64 -0.42 5.64 24.91
N LEU A 65 0.83 6.05 25.15
CA LEU A 65 1.94 5.71 24.26
C LEU A 65 2.24 4.20 24.24
N VAL A 66 1.95 3.48 25.33
CA VAL A 66 2.19 2.03 25.40
C VAL A 66 1.26 1.31 24.43
N GLU A 67 -0.04 1.62 24.49
CA GLU A 67 -1.02 1.08 23.55
C GLU A 67 -0.72 1.52 22.12
N ALA A 68 -0.34 2.79 21.92
CA ALA A 68 -0.02 3.30 20.59
C ALA A 68 1.17 2.55 19.94
N ARG A 69 2.23 2.26 20.70
CA ARG A 69 3.39 1.46 20.26
C ARG A 69 3.02 0.02 19.94
N GLN A 70 2.13 -0.59 20.73
CA GLN A 70 1.65 -1.94 20.46
C GLN A 70 0.82 -1.98 19.17
N ARG A 71 -0.13 -1.06 19.02
CA ARG A 71 -1.02 -0.99 17.85
C ARG A 71 -0.27 -0.70 16.57
N VAL A 72 0.67 0.25 16.59
CA VAL A 72 1.46 0.57 15.40
C VAL A 72 2.37 -0.59 15.00
N GLY A 73 2.79 -1.43 15.96
CA GLY A 73 3.54 -2.68 15.70
C GLY A 73 2.78 -3.72 14.87
N TYR A 74 1.45 -3.62 14.77
CA TYR A 74 0.66 -4.45 13.84
C TYR A 74 0.66 -3.92 12.40
N LEU A 75 1.09 -2.67 12.19
CA LEU A 75 1.12 -2.00 10.88
C LEU A 75 2.52 -1.96 10.25
N VAL A 76 3.57 -2.05 11.06
CA VAL A 76 4.96 -1.88 10.61
C VAL A 76 5.82 -3.08 10.98
N SER A 77 6.85 -3.33 10.19
CA SER A 77 7.87 -4.35 10.45
C SER A 77 9.06 -3.85 11.28
N ARG A 78 9.13 -2.54 11.57
CA ARG A 78 10.18 -1.93 12.42
C ARG A 78 9.91 -2.16 13.89
N GLN A 79 10.96 -2.07 14.72
CA GLN A 79 10.80 -2.10 16.16
C GLN A 79 10.04 -0.86 16.64
N THR A 80 9.06 -1.08 17.52
CA THR A 80 8.15 -0.02 18.00
C THR A 80 8.28 0.32 19.47
N SER A 81 9.00 -0.50 20.25
CA SER A 81 9.08 -0.40 21.71
C SER A 81 9.64 0.92 22.23
N GLU A 82 10.52 1.56 21.45
CA GLU A 82 11.23 2.78 21.84
C GLU A 82 10.69 4.04 21.14
N LEU A 83 9.70 3.92 20.25
CA LEU A 83 9.22 5.04 19.44
C LEU A 83 8.55 6.12 20.30
N ASP A 84 8.88 7.38 20.13
CA ASP A 84 8.10 8.46 20.73
C ASP A 84 6.72 8.65 20.04
N ALA A 85 5.88 9.53 20.58
CA ALA A 85 4.54 9.77 20.03
C ALA A 85 4.56 10.26 18.56
N THR A 86 5.55 11.07 18.20
CA THR A 86 5.73 11.59 16.83
C THR A 86 6.16 10.47 15.90
N GLU A 87 7.08 9.61 16.34
CA GLU A 87 7.58 8.47 15.56
C GLU A 87 6.50 7.39 15.37
N VAL A 88 5.63 7.19 16.36
CA VAL A 88 4.44 6.33 16.23
C VAL A 88 3.48 6.93 15.20
N ALA A 89 3.14 8.22 15.32
CA ALA A 89 2.26 8.91 14.38
C ALA A 89 2.81 8.88 12.95
N ARG A 90 4.13 9.05 12.81
CA ARG A 90 4.84 8.96 11.54
C ARG A 90 4.74 7.57 10.93
N ALA A 91 5.00 6.51 11.70
CA ALA A 91 4.84 5.13 11.23
C ALA A 91 3.43 4.86 10.73
N ALA A 92 2.43 5.22 11.52
CA ALA A 92 1.03 4.98 11.17
C ALA A 92 0.62 5.79 9.92
N THR A 93 1.08 7.03 9.80
CA THR A 93 0.81 7.87 8.63
C THR A 93 1.53 7.36 7.37
N GLU A 94 2.76 6.86 7.48
CA GLU A 94 3.45 6.16 6.38
C GLU A 94 2.65 4.92 5.96
N SER A 95 2.32 4.06 6.92
CA SER A 95 1.59 2.81 6.69
C SER A 95 0.23 3.02 6.04
N VAL A 96 -0.55 4.04 6.45
CA VAL A 96 -1.87 4.28 5.84
C VAL A 96 -1.77 4.73 4.40
N LEU A 97 -0.77 5.57 4.06
CA LEU A 97 -0.58 6.07 2.69
C LEU A 97 -0.09 4.95 1.76
N GLU A 98 0.91 4.18 2.20
CA GLU A 98 1.49 3.05 1.47
C GLU A 98 0.47 1.92 1.29
N ASN A 99 -0.11 1.41 2.38
CA ASN A 99 -1.11 0.33 2.29
C ASN A 99 -2.40 0.79 1.60
N GLY A 100 -2.73 2.08 1.61
CA GLY A 100 -3.82 2.61 0.79
C GLY A 100 -3.61 2.31 -0.69
N SER A 101 -2.38 2.51 -1.21
CA SER A 101 -2.00 2.18 -2.58
C SER A 101 -2.18 0.69 -2.86
N ASP A 102 -1.56 -0.16 -2.05
CA ASP A 102 -1.41 -1.57 -2.37
C ASP A 102 -2.64 -2.41 -2.00
N ALA A 103 -3.28 -2.09 -0.86
CA ALA A 103 -4.42 -2.86 -0.37
C ALA A 103 -5.74 -2.45 -1.04
N VAL A 104 -5.82 -1.25 -1.62
CA VAL A 104 -7.07 -0.69 -2.15
C VAL A 104 -6.96 -0.28 -3.61
N PHE A 105 -6.12 0.70 -3.93
CA PHE A 105 -6.11 1.30 -5.27
C PHE A 105 -5.59 0.36 -6.34
N ALA A 106 -4.53 -0.38 -6.08
CA ALA A 106 -4.01 -1.34 -7.05
C ALA A 106 -4.98 -2.49 -7.31
N ALA A 107 -5.74 -2.94 -6.31
CA ALA A 107 -6.82 -3.91 -6.51
C ALA A 107 -7.95 -3.35 -7.39
N LEU A 108 -8.39 -2.10 -7.15
CA LEU A 108 -9.36 -1.43 -8.01
C LEU A 108 -8.84 -1.26 -9.44
N PHE A 109 -7.58 -0.87 -9.60
CA PHE A 109 -6.95 -0.71 -10.91
C PHE A 109 -6.99 -2.01 -11.70
N TRP A 110 -6.50 -3.11 -11.12
CA TRP A 110 -6.45 -4.39 -11.80
C TRP A 110 -7.83 -5.01 -12.04
N PHE A 111 -8.82 -4.68 -11.22
CA PHE A 111 -10.22 -5.02 -11.49
C PHE A 111 -10.74 -4.32 -12.74
N VAL A 112 -10.49 -3.02 -12.90
CA VAL A 112 -10.91 -2.27 -14.09
C VAL A 112 -10.19 -2.78 -15.36
N VAL A 113 -8.91 -3.14 -15.24
CA VAL A 113 -8.10 -3.58 -16.39
C VAL A 113 -8.44 -5.00 -16.85
N ALA A 114 -8.66 -5.93 -15.91
CA ALA A 114 -8.75 -7.35 -16.23
C ALA A 114 -9.78 -8.13 -15.39
N GLY A 115 -10.68 -7.47 -14.68
CA GLY A 115 -11.71 -8.10 -13.85
C GLY A 115 -11.14 -8.93 -12.70
N ALA A 116 -11.84 -9.99 -12.31
CA ALA A 116 -11.38 -10.91 -11.26
C ALA A 116 -9.99 -11.51 -11.50
N PRO A 117 -9.62 -11.96 -12.72
CA PRO A 117 -8.27 -12.45 -12.99
C PRO A 117 -7.18 -11.44 -12.62
N GLY A 118 -7.36 -10.16 -12.98
CA GLY A 118 -6.42 -9.10 -12.62
C GLY A 118 -6.26 -8.94 -11.12
N VAL A 119 -7.39 -8.90 -10.40
CA VAL A 119 -7.41 -8.78 -8.93
C VAL A 119 -6.70 -9.95 -8.25
N VAL A 120 -6.99 -11.19 -8.68
CA VAL A 120 -6.38 -12.39 -8.10
C VAL A 120 -4.89 -12.42 -8.39
N LEU A 121 -4.48 -12.16 -9.63
CA LEU A 121 -3.07 -12.06 -10.01
C LEU A 121 -2.33 -11.05 -9.12
N TYR A 122 -2.91 -9.85 -8.98
CA TYR A 122 -2.32 -8.78 -8.19
C TYR A 122 -2.22 -9.14 -6.71
N ARG A 123 -3.33 -9.53 -6.07
CA ARG A 123 -3.38 -9.80 -4.62
C ARG A 123 -2.46 -10.94 -4.22
N LEU A 124 -2.36 -11.99 -5.05
CA LEU A 124 -1.42 -13.08 -4.82
C LEU A 124 0.03 -12.60 -4.96
N SER A 125 0.35 -11.82 -6.00
CA SER A 125 1.70 -11.26 -6.20
C SER A 125 2.13 -10.39 -5.03
N ASN A 126 1.24 -9.51 -4.57
CA ASN A 126 1.47 -8.63 -3.43
C ASN A 126 1.64 -9.40 -2.11
N THR A 127 0.86 -10.45 -1.91
CA THR A 127 1.01 -11.34 -0.74
C THR A 127 2.34 -12.10 -0.79
N LEU A 128 2.75 -12.58 -1.96
CA LEU A 128 4.02 -13.27 -2.14
C LEU A 128 5.22 -12.34 -1.94
N ASP A 129 5.13 -11.07 -2.33
CA ASP A 129 6.18 -10.09 -2.00
C ASP A 129 6.24 -9.85 -0.48
N ALA A 130 5.11 -9.66 0.18
CA ALA A 130 5.08 -9.53 1.65
C ALA A 130 5.62 -10.77 2.39
N MET A 131 5.55 -11.96 1.80
CA MET A 131 6.06 -13.20 2.40
C MET A 131 7.52 -13.52 2.02
N TRP A 132 7.91 -13.27 0.78
CA TRP A 132 9.18 -13.71 0.20
C TRP A 132 10.12 -12.56 -0.16
N GLY A 133 9.64 -11.32 -0.29
CA GLY A 133 10.42 -10.15 -0.70
C GLY A 133 11.47 -9.66 0.31
N TYR A 134 11.45 -10.18 1.54
CA TYR A 134 12.42 -9.82 2.57
C TYR A 134 13.87 -10.08 2.13
N ARG A 135 14.71 -9.06 2.26
CA ARG A 135 16.15 -9.15 2.00
C ARG A 135 16.90 -9.77 3.18
N ASN A 136 16.69 -11.07 3.40
CA ASN A 136 17.48 -11.86 4.36
C ASN A 136 18.21 -13.01 3.65
N GLU A 137 19.18 -13.65 4.33
CA GLU A 137 20.02 -14.70 3.74
C GLU A 137 19.23 -15.84 3.07
N ARG A 138 17.99 -16.09 3.54
CA ARG A 138 17.10 -17.13 3.02
C ARG A 138 16.40 -16.68 1.74
N PHE A 139 15.90 -15.45 1.70
CA PHE A 139 14.97 -14.98 0.67
C PHE A 139 15.57 -14.04 -0.36
N GLU A 140 16.75 -13.45 -0.14
CA GLU A 140 17.36 -12.48 -1.07
C GLU A 140 17.35 -12.94 -2.54
N ARG A 141 17.68 -14.23 -2.78
CA ARG A 141 17.68 -14.82 -4.13
C ARG A 141 16.34 -15.43 -4.52
N PHE A 142 15.57 -15.95 -3.56
CA PHE A 142 14.32 -16.65 -3.82
C PHE A 142 13.17 -15.66 -4.07
N GLY A 143 13.04 -14.64 -3.23
CA GLY A 143 12.02 -13.60 -3.31
C GLY A 143 12.17 -12.62 -4.46
N TRP A 144 13.31 -12.62 -5.15
CA TRP A 144 13.60 -11.66 -6.22
C TRP A 144 12.49 -11.57 -7.28
N ALA A 145 11.90 -12.71 -7.66
CA ALA A 145 10.82 -12.75 -8.64
C ALA A 145 9.52 -12.13 -8.11
N ALA A 146 9.15 -12.45 -6.86
CA ALA A 146 7.96 -11.89 -6.22
C ALA A 146 8.09 -10.36 -6.10
N ALA A 147 9.23 -9.86 -5.60
CA ALA A 147 9.48 -8.44 -5.47
C ALA A 147 9.48 -7.71 -6.82
N LYS A 148 10.07 -8.30 -7.87
CA LYS A 148 10.10 -7.65 -9.19
C LYS A 148 8.76 -7.65 -9.91
N ILE A 149 7.97 -8.70 -9.74
CA ILE A 149 6.63 -8.74 -10.32
C ILE A 149 5.70 -7.79 -9.58
N ASP A 150 5.77 -7.73 -8.25
CA ASP A 150 5.01 -6.75 -7.47
C ASP A 150 5.41 -5.30 -7.85
N ASP A 151 6.71 -5.00 -7.92
CA ASP A 151 7.23 -3.70 -8.38
C ASP A 151 6.61 -3.30 -9.73
N LEU A 152 6.49 -4.25 -10.66
CA LEU A 152 5.93 -4.03 -11.99
C LEU A 152 4.41 -3.80 -11.94
N LEU A 153 3.68 -4.65 -11.21
CA LEU A 153 2.22 -4.58 -11.11
C LEU A 153 1.74 -3.32 -10.38
N ASN A 154 2.55 -2.80 -9.45
CA ASN A 154 2.27 -1.57 -8.72
C ASN A 154 2.78 -0.31 -9.42
N TYR A 155 3.57 -0.41 -10.50
CA TYR A 155 4.18 0.75 -11.13
C TYR A 155 3.15 1.80 -11.54
N ILE A 156 2.18 1.43 -12.39
CA ILE A 156 1.14 2.37 -12.86
C ILE A 156 0.19 2.77 -11.71
N PRO A 157 -0.39 1.82 -10.93
CA PRO A 157 -1.26 2.17 -9.80
C PRO A 157 -0.64 3.20 -8.86
N ALA A 158 0.63 3.02 -8.45
CA ALA A 158 1.30 3.92 -7.52
C ALA A 158 1.39 5.37 -8.02
N ARG A 159 1.56 5.59 -9.33
CA ARG A 159 1.57 6.96 -9.91
C ARG A 159 0.18 7.56 -9.94
N LEU A 160 -0.84 6.76 -10.26
CA LEU A 160 -2.23 7.21 -10.21
C LEU A 160 -2.65 7.57 -8.77
N VAL A 161 -2.20 6.80 -7.79
CA VAL A 161 -2.41 7.09 -6.36
C VAL A 161 -1.68 8.37 -5.95
N ALA A 162 -0.41 8.54 -6.33
CA ALA A 162 0.34 9.76 -6.04
C ALA A 162 -0.35 11.02 -6.64
N LEU A 163 -0.88 10.92 -7.87
CA LEU A 163 -1.70 11.99 -8.47
C LEU A 163 -3.02 12.21 -7.72
N THR A 164 -3.68 11.13 -7.28
CA THR A 164 -4.92 11.18 -6.51
C THR A 164 -4.70 11.92 -5.18
N TYR A 165 -3.66 11.55 -4.44
CA TYR A 165 -3.30 12.23 -3.19
C TYR A 165 -2.95 13.70 -3.42
N ALA A 166 -2.20 14.01 -4.48
CA ALA A 166 -1.90 15.39 -4.84
C ALA A 166 -3.18 16.20 -5.16
N LEU A 167 -4.11 15.63 -5.93
CA LEU A 167 -5.35 16.31 -6.30
C LEU A 167 -6.25 16.59 -5.08
N LEU A 168 -6.30 15.66 -4.13
CA LEU A 168 -7.21 15.71 -2.98
C LEU A 168 -6.63 16.39 -1.72
N GLY A 169 -5.37 16.85 -1.78
CA GLY A 169 -4.71 17.57 -0.70
C GLY A 169 -3.99 18.83 -1.18
N LYS A 170 -2.84 19.14 -0.58
CA LYS A 170 -2.00 20.29 -0.98
C LYS A 170 -1.27 20.00 -2.30
N THR A 171 -1.95 20.16 -3.44
CA THR A 171 -1.47 19.73 -4.77
C THR A 171 -0.06 20.18 -5.13
N ARG A 172 0.25 21.48 -4.99
CA ARG A 172 1.59 21.99 -5.34
C ARG A 172 2.69 21.37 -4.46
N LEU A 173 2.40 21.17 -3.18
CA LEU A 173 3.34 20.60 -2.22
C LEU A 173 3.55 19.10 -2.50
N ALA A 174 2.46 18.36 -2.66
CA ALA A 174 2.48 16.93 -3.00
C ALA A 174 3.30 16.64 -4.26
N LEU A 175 3.07 17.39 -5.35
CA LEU A 175 3.81 17.22 -6.61
C LEU A 175 5.29 17.60 -6.47
N ARG A 176 5.60 18.65 -5.69
CA ARG A 176 6.99 19.02 -5.39
C ARG A 176 7.69 17.90 -4.61
N CYS A 177 7.11 17.45 -3.51
CA CYS A 177 7.64 16.37 -2.67
C CYS A 177 7.84 15.08 -3.48
N TRP A 178 6.85 14.66 -4.27
CA TRP A 178 7.02 13.52 -5.17
C TRP A 178 8.23 13.71 -6.09
N ARG A 179 8.32 14.83 -6.80
CA ARG A 179 9.40 15.06 -7.75
C ARG A 179 10.79 15.08 -7.10
N THR A 180 10.93 15.67 -5.90
CA THR A 180 12.24 15.90 -5.28
C THR A 180 12.66 14.82 -4.30
N GLN A 181 11.72 14.08 -3.69
CA GLN A 181 12.01 13.16 -2.59
C GLN A 181 11.79 11.69 -2.95
N ALA A 182 10.82 11.36 -3.82
CA ALA A 182 10.55 9.98 -4.19
C ALA A 182 11.75 9.21 -4.76
N PRO A 183 12.65 9.82 -5.58
CA PRO A 183 13.83 9.11 -6.11
C PRO A 183 14.84 8.65 -5.05
N ALA A 184 14.79 9.23 -3.85
CA ALA A 184 15.66 8.82 -2.74
C ALA A 184 15.15 7.58 -2.00
N TRP A 185 13.90 7.15 -2.25
CA TRP A 185 13.31 5.98 -1.62
C TRP A 185 13.69 4.69 -2.35
N ASP A 186 13.91 3.60 -1.62
CA ASP A 186 14.35 2.32 -2.18
C ASP A 186 13.32 1.69 -3.13
N SER A 187 12.03 1.81 -2.79
CA SER A 187 10.94 1.27 -3.60
C SER A 187 10.51 2.29 -4.66
N PRO A 188 10.46 1.88 -5.95
CA PRO A 188 10.01 2.75 -7.03
C PRO A 188 8.52 3.10 -6.94
N ASN A 189 7.75 2.42 -6.10
CA ASN A 189 6.30 2.58 -5.98
C ASN A 189 5.91 3.27 -4.68
N ALA A 190 6.50 2.86 -3.56
CA ALA A 190 6.21 3.46 -2.26
C ALA A 190 6.70 4.91 -2.19
N GLY A 191 7.87 5.22 -2.77
CA GLY A 191 8.43 6.58 -2.79
C GLY A 191 7.46 7.63 -3.34
N PRO A 192 6.95 7.48 -4.59
CA PRO A 192 5.93 8.37 -5.15
C PRO A 192 4.69 8.54 -4.26
N VAL A 193 4.11 7.43 -3.79
CA VAL A 193 2.87 7.41 -3.00
C VAL A 193 3.06 8.13 -1.68
N MET A 194 4.10 7.79 -0.93
CA MET A 194 4.37 8.38 0.38
C MET A 194 4.83 9.83 0.28
N ALA A 195 5.68 10.18 -0.68
CA ALA A 195 6.11 11.57 -0.87
C ALA A 195 4.95 12.48 -1.27
N ALA A 196 4.10 12.04 -2.20
CA ALA A 196 2.90 12.76 -2.59
C ALA A 196 1.89 12.84 -1.44
N GLY A 197 1.68 11.75 -0.71
CA GLY A 197 0.77 11.69 0.44
C GLY A 197 1.23 12.59 1.59
N ALA A 198 2.50 12.52 1.99
CA ALA A 198 3.08 13.38 3.01
C ALA A 198 2.99 14.87 2.62
N GLY A 199 3.31 15.21 1.37
CA GLY A 199 3.14 16.56 0.85
C GLY A 199 1.68 17.00 0.76
N ALA A 200 0.75 16.10 0.42
CA ALA A 200 -0.69 16.39 0.36
C ALA A 200 -1.24 16.72 1.75
N LEU A 201 -0.77 16.03 2.78
CA LEU A 201 -1.08 16.29 4.18
C LEU A 201 -0.29 17.49 4.75
N GLY A 202 0.86 17.81 4.15
CA GLY A 202 1.81 18.81 4.64
C GLY A 202 2.39 18.45 5.99
N VAL A 203 2.89 17.21 6.08
CA VAL A 203 3.57 16.65 7.25
C VAL A 203 4.92 16.07 6.85
N GLU A 204 5.81 15.89 7.82
CA GLU A 204 7.12 15.29 7.63
C GLU A 204 7.15 13.82 8.10
N LEU A 205 7.49 12.93 7.16
CA LEU A 205 7.66 11.50 7.35
C LEU A 205 9.13 11.07 7.07
N GLY A 206 9.45 9.79 7.28
CA GLY A 206 10.81 9.24 7.19
C GLY A 206 11.59 9.28 8.51
N GLY A 207 12.93 9.38 8.42
CA GLY A 207 13.81 9.44 9.59
C GLY A 207 14.29 8.07 10.10
N ALA A 208 14.84 8.07 11.32
CA ALA A 208 15.43 6.89 11.94
C ALA A 208 14.39 5.79 12.17
N ALA A 209 14.72 4.55 11.81
CA ALA A 209 13.92 3.37 12.08
C ALA A 209 14.83 2.19 12.40
N ILE A 210 14.49 1.42 13.44
CA ILE A 210 15.28 0.25 13.84
C ILE A 210 14.66 -1.02 13.27
N TYR A 211 15.44 -1.77 12.50
CA TYR A 211 15.06 -3.09 11.95
C TYR A 211 16.02 -4.14 12.49
N HIS A 212 15.49 -5.19 13.15
CA HIS A 212 16.31 -6.27 13.70
C HIS A 212 17.52 -5.82 14.55
N GLY A 213 17.41 -4.67 15.22
CA GLY A 213 18.47 -4.06 16.05
C GLY A 213 19.42 -3.12 15.30
N GLU A 214 19.28 -2.99 13.98
CA GLU A 214 20.07 -2.09 13.15
C GLU A 214 19.33 -0.78 12.89
N LEU A 215 20.03 0.34 13.03
CA LEU A 215 19.49 1.67 12.74
C LEU A 215 19.53 1.93 11.22
N HIS A 216 18.38 2.11 10.61
CA HIS A 216 18.23 2.51 9.22
C HIS A 216 17.73 3.95 9.14
N GLN A 217 18.49 4.81 8.47
CA GLN A 217 18.07 6.18 8.20
C GLN A 217 17.23 6.23 6.93
N ARG A 218 15.90 6.41 7.07
CA ARG A 218 15.01 6.63 5.93
C ARG A 218 15.10 8.09 5.47
N PRO A 219 15.09 8.35 4.15
CA PRO A 219 15.08 9.72 3.65
C PRO A 219 13.79 10.42 4.10
N GLN A 220 13.87 11.74 4.28
CA GLN A 220 12.74 12.54 4.69
C GLN A 220 11.73 12.67 3.53
N LEU A 221 10.45 12.49 3.85
CA LEU A 221 9.34 12.64 2.91
C LEU A 221 8.35 13.70 3.40
N GLY A 222 7.74 14.44 2.48
CA GLY A 222 6.86 15.56 2.79
C GLY A 222 7.61 16.81 3.27
N GLU A 223 6.84 17.78 3.73
CA GLU A 223 7.30 19.06 4.27
C GLU A 223 6.15 19.66 5.09
N GLY A 224 6.46 20.15 6.29
CA GLY A 224 5.47 20.77 7.17
C GLY A 224 5.64 20.38 8.62
N ALA A 225 4.53 20.19 9.33
CA ALA A 225 4.57 19.85 10.75
C ALA A 225 5.02 18.39 10.96
N PRO A 226 5.59 18.06 12.12
CA PRO A 226 5.76 16.67 12.54
C PRO A 226 4.42 15.92 12.51
N ALA A 227 4.46 14.63 12.21
CA ALA A 227 3.27 13.78 12.23
C ALA A 227 2.69 13.67 13.66
N ASP A 228 1.37 13.64 13.75
CA ASP A 228 0.60 13.57 15.00
C ASP A 228 -0.63 12.65 14.82
N ALA A 229 -1.45 12.50 15.86
CA ALA A 229 -2.64 11.66 15.76
C ALA A 229 -3.61 12.13 14.65
N ASP A 230 -3.68 13.45 14.42
CA ASP A 230 -4.54 14.02 13.39
C ASP A 230 -4.00 13.79 11.98
N SER A 231 -2.68 13.67 11.78
CA SER A 231 -2.10 13.30 10.49
C SER A 231 -2.48 11.88 10.08
N ILE A 232 -2.61 10.96 11.03
CA ILE A 232 -3.08 9.59 10.78
C ILE A 232 -4.50 9.63 10.22
N ASP A 233 -5.41 10.35 10.89
CA ASP A 233 -6.81 10.45 10.46
C ASP A 233 -6.94 11.18 9.12
N ARG A 234 -6.17 12.25 8.90
CA ARG A 234 -6.16 12.95 7.61
C ARG A 234 -5.63 12.03 6.50
N GLY A 235 -4.63 11.19 6.78
CA GLY A 235 -4.15 10.16 5.84
C GLY A 235 -5.24 9.14 5.52
N TRP A 236 -5.94 8.63 6.54
CA TRP A 236 -7.07 7.70 6.35
C TRP A 236 -8.23 8.34 5.56
N GLN A 237 -8.57 9.60 5.84
CA GLN A 237 -9.58 10.35 5.07
C GLN A 237 -9.14 10.59 3.62
N LEU A 238 -7.84 10.82 3.38
CA LEU A 238 -7.31 10.99 2.03
C LEU A 238 -7.47 9.72 1.20
N VAL A 239 -7.20 8.55 1.78
CA VAL A 239 -7.46 7.24 1.15
C VAL A 239 -8.95 7.08 0.84
N GLN A 240 -9.84 7.32 1.80
CA GLN A 240 -11.29 7.22 1.60
C GLN A 240 -11.80 8.13 0.48
N ARG A 241 -11.40 9.41 0.46
CA ARG A 241 -11.77 10.35 -0.60
C ARG A 241 -11.22 9.91 -1.96
N GLY A 242 -10.00 9.37 -1.98
CA GLY A 242 -9.41 8.79 -3.19
C GLY A 242 -10.23 7.63 -3.73
N VAL A 243 -10.71 6.72 -2.88
CA VAL A 243 -11.59 5.62 -3.28
C VAL A 243 -12.87 6.16 -3.92
N TRP A 244 -13.52 7.15 -3.29
CA TRP A 244 -14.71 7.77 -3.88
C TRP A 244 -14.44 8.42 -5.23
N LEU A 245 -13.28 9.10 -5.40
CA LEU A 245 -12.87 9.65 -6.68
C LEU A 245 -12.71 8.55 -7.74
N TRP A 246 -12.05 7.44 -7.41
CA TRP A 246 -11.86 6.34 -8.33
C TRP A 246 -13.17 5.69 -8.73
N LEU A 247 -14.08 5.43 -7.76
CA LEU A 247 -15.41 4.90 -8.04
C LEU A 247 -16.21 5.84 -8.94
N LEU A 248 -16.18 7.16 -8.68
CA LEU A 248 -16.83 8.15 -9.53
C LEU A 248 -16.27 8.11 -10.96
N VAL A 249 -14.95 8.08 -11.12
CA VAL A 249 -14.31 7.99 -12.44
C VAL A 249 -14.70 6.69 -13.15
N ILE A 250 -14.72 5.55 -12.45
CA ILE A 250 -15.13 4.27 -13.01
C ILE A 250 -16.59 4.32 -13.48
N CYS A 251 -17.51 4.86 -12.67
CA CYS A 251 -18.92 5.00 -13.06
C CYS A 251 -19.10 5.90 -14.29
N VAL A 252 -18.46 7.07 -14.30
CA VAL A 252 -18.53 8.01 -15.42
C VAL A 252 -17.97 7.38 -16.70
N VAL A 253 -16.82 6.72 -16.60
CA VAL A 253 -16.21 6.03 -17.75
C VAL A 253 -17.13 4.90 -18.23
N ALA A 254 -17.69 4.10 -17.32
CA ALA A 254 -18.60 3.01 -17.68
C ALA A 254 -19.84 3.50 -18.44
N GLU A 255 -20.41 4.65 -18.09
CA GLU A 255 -21.54 5.24 -18.84
C GLU A 255 -21.18 5.59 -20.30
N PHE A 256 -19.94 5.95 -20.59
CA PHE A 256 -19.51 6.23 -21.97
C PHE A 256 -19.30 4.97 -22.81
N TYR A 257 -19.21 3.79 -22.18
CA TYR A 257 -19.00 2.50 -22.83
C TYR A 257 -20.22 1.56 -22.76
N ALA A 258 -21.31 1.99 -22.09
CA ALA A 258 -22.60 1.29 -22.02
C ALA A 258 -23.52 1.69 -23.19
#